data_AF-A0A917J3Z2-F1
#
_entry.id   AF-A0A917J3Z2-F1
#
_cell.length_a   1.000
_cell.length_b   1.000
_cell.length_c   1.000
_cell.angle_alpha   90.00
_cell.angle_beta   90.00
_cell.angle_gamma   90.00
#
_symmetry.space_group_name_H-M   'P 1'
#
loop_
_entity.id
_entity.type
_entity.pdbx_description
1 polymer ?
#
loop_
_entity_poly.entity_id
_entity_poly.type
_entity_poly.pdbx_seq_one_letter_code
_entity_poly.pdbx_strand_id
1 'polypeptide(L)'
;MVTSTKMGFNSLYIRTKNEYKMKKTIALFSLFLALAFGVKAQVEDPVKWTFSAKKKSANTYEVVISAVFAKPWHVYSQTTPDGGPIPTKISFKKNPLVTVDGKVKEVGSMKTSHDENFGVDVKYYSEKVDFVQVVKVKGNVKTNITGEVEYMTCDDTRCLPPTSKAFNIKLQ
;
A
#
# COMPACT_ATOMS: atom_id res chain seq x y z
N MET A 1 -51.69 66.52 -17.86
CA MET A 1 -50.63 66.10 -16.92
C MET A 1 -51.34 65.44 -15.75
N VAL A 2 -51.17 64.18 -15.34
CA VAL A 2 -50.03 63.27 -15.38
C VAL A 2 -50.58 61.83 -15.51
N THR A 3 -50.32 61.14 -16.61
CA THR A 3 -50.45 59.69 -16.73
C THR A 3 -49.07 59.14 -17.04
N SER A 4 -48.46 58.40 -16.10
CA SER A 4 -47.39 57.40 -16.31
C SER A 4 -46.45 57.35 -15.10
N THR A 5 -46.79 56.60 -14.04
CA THR A 5 -45.78 56.23 -13.01
C THR A 5 -46.18 55.02 -12.13
N LYS A 6 -46.87 54.00 -12.67
CA LYS A 6 -47.14 52.77 -11.89
C LYS A 6 -46.68 51.44 -12.51
N MET A 7 -46.19 51.43 -13.75
CA MET A 7 -45.72 50.18 -14.38
C MET A 7 -44.23 49.84 -14.13
N GLY A 8 -43.39 50.80 -13.72
CA GLY A 8 -41.92 50.57 -13.61
C GLY A 8 -41.45 49.85 -12.34
N PHE A 9 -42.14 50.01 -11.21
CA PHE A 9 -41.65 49.51 -9.92
C PHE A 9 -41.83 48.00 -9.71
N ASN A 10 -42.91 47.41 -10.21
CA ASN A 10 -43.20 45.99 -10.03
C ASN A 10 -42.25 45.10 -10.86
N SER A 11 -41.87 45.58 -12.06
CA SER A 11 -40.94 44.87 -12.96
C SER A 11 -39.51 44.85 -12.40
N LEU A 12 -39.03 45.92 -11.78
CA LEU A 12 -37.69 45.99 -11.19
C LEU A 12 -37.57 45.10 -9.94
N TYR A 13 -38.63 45.03 -9.12
CA TYR A 13 -38.68 44.18 -7.92
C TYR A 13 -38.72 42.68 -8.25
N ILE A 14 -39.45 42.27 -9.29
CA ILE A 14 -39.48 40.86 -9.75
C ILE A 14 -38.13 40.46 -10.36
N ARG A 15 -37.49 41.37 -11.11
CA ARG A 15 -36.16 41.15 -11.69
C ARG A 15 -35.10 40.97 -10.61
N THR A 16 -35.07 41.81 -9.57
CA THR A 16 -34.10 41.69 -8.47
C THR A 16 -34.33 40.44 -7.62
N LYS A 17 -35.59 40.03 -7.39
CA LYS A 17 -35.90 38.75 -6.73
C LYS A 17 -35.47 37.53 -7.55
N ASN A 18 -35.70 37.54 -8.87
CA ASN A 18 -35.26 36.45 -9.75
C ASN A 18 -33.73 36.39 -9.86
N GLU A 19 -33.04 37.54 -9.92
CA GLU A 19 -31.59 37.59 -9.88
C GLU A 19 -31.02 37.11 -8.53
N TYR A 20 -31.65 37.47 -7.40
CA TYR A 20 -31.27 36.96 -6.08
C TYR A 20 -31.51 35.45 -5.96
N LYS A 21 -32.68 34.96 -6.42
CA LYS A 21 -33.02 33.53 -6.42
C LYS A 21 -32.04 32.74 -7.30
N MET A 22 -31.72 33.24 -8.50
CA MET A 22 -30.78 32.61 -9.44
C MET A 22 -29.35 32.62 -8.89
N LYS A 23 -28.86 33.73 -8.31
CA LYS A 23 -27.54 33.79 -7.65
C LYS A 23 -27.43 32.83 -6.46
N LYS A 24 -28.49 32.71 -5.66
CA LYS A 24 -28.55 31.78 -4.52
C LYS A 24 -28.58 30.32 -4.98
N THR A 25 -29.27 30.04 -6.09
CA THR A 25 -29.33 28.70 -6.71
C THR A 25 -27.98 28.31 -7.33
N ILE A 26 -27.32 29.24 -8.02
CA ILE A 26 -25.96 29.06 -8.55
C ILE A 26 -24.96 28.85 -7.40
N ALA A 27 -25.04 29.65 -6.33
CA ALA A 27 -24.19 29.52 -5.16
C ALA A 27 -24.36 28.15 -4.46
N LEU A 28 -25.61 27.69 -4.30
CA LEU A 28 -25.93 26.36 -3.77
C LEU A 28 -25.42 25.24 -4.68
N PHE A 29 -25.55 25.39 -6.00
CA PHE A 29 -25.05 24.42 -6.98
C PHE A 29 -23.52 24.36 -6.98
N SER A 30 -22.83 25.51 -6.89
CA SER A 30 -21.36 25.56 -6.78
C SER A 30 -20.85 24.97 -5.46
N LEU A 31 -21.59 25.12 -4.36
CA LEU A 31 -21.26 24.51 -3.07
C LEU A 31 -21.42 22.98 -3.11
N PHE A 32 -22.45 22.50 -3.81
CA PHE A 32 -22.66 21.06 -4.01
C PHE A 32 -21.60 20.44 -4.94
N LEU A 33 -21.17 21.18 -5.98
CA LEU A 33 -20.13 20.73 -6.90
C LEU A 33 -18.74 20.68 -6.25
N ALA A 34 -18.43 21.59 -5.32
CA ALA A 34 -17.17 21.56 -4.56
C ALA A 34 -17.06 20.35 -3.60
N LEU A 35 -18.19 19.81 -3.12
CA LEU A 35 -18.23 18.62 -2.27
C LEU A 35 -18.04 17.31 -3.06
N ALA A 36 -18.25 17.31 -4.37
CA ALA A 36 -18.15 16.10 -5.21
C ALA A 36 -16.71 15.68 -5.56
N PHE A 37 -15.71 16.58 -5.43
CA PHE A 37 -14.32 16.32 -5.84
C PHE A 37 -13.41 15.79 -4.73
N GLY A 38 -13.95 15.39 -3.58
CA GLY A 38 -13.16 15.08 -2.38
C GLY A 38 -12.83 13.62 -2.07
N VAL A 39 -13.37 12.63 -2.80
CA VAL A 39 -13.20 11.22 -2.39
C VAL A 39 -11.85 10.68 -2.86
N LYS A 40 -10.84 10.75 -1.98
CA LYS A 40 -9.59 9.99 -2.12
C LYS A 40 -9.83 8.56 -1.64
N ALA A 41 -10.08 7.62 -2.56
CA ALA A 41 -9.97 6.19 -2.25
C ALA A 41 -8.47 5.89 -2.00
N GLN A 42 -8.07 5.81 -0.74
CA GLN A 42 -6.73 5.38 -0.39
C GLN A 42 -6.66 3.86 -0.48
N VAL A 43 -5.71 3.34 -1.25
CA VAL A 43 -5.41 1.90 -1.24
C VAL A 43 -4.87 1.57 0.15
N GLU A 44 -5.56 0.69 0.86
CA GLU A 44 -5.16 0.23 2.18
C GLU A 44 -3.84 -0.55 2.06
N ASP A 45 -2.78 -0.05 2.69
CA ASP A 45 -1.47 -0.72 2.76
C ASP A 45 -1.08 -0.89 4.23
N PRO A 46 -1.61 -1.92 4.90
CA PRO A 46 -1.42 -2.11 6.34
C PRO A 46 -0.03 -2.66 6.69
N VAL A 47 0.82 -2.90 5.68
CA VAL A 47 2.15 -3.49 5.84
C VAL A 47 3.23 -2.43 5.63
N LYS A 48 3.97 -2.13 6.69
CA LYS A 48 5.15 -1.28 6.63
C LYS A 48 6.40 -2.13 6.37
N TRP A 49 6.91 -2.04 5.15
CA TRP A 49 8.16 -2.67 4.76
C TRP A 49 9.37 -1.79 5.04
N THR A 50 10.45 -2.40 5.52
CA THR A 50 11.78 -1.78 5.62
C THR A 50 12.84 -2.72 5.07
N PHE A 51 13.85 -2.13 4.41
CA PHE A 51 14.86 -2.88 3.67
C PHE A 51 16.24 -2.41 4.12
N SER A 52 17.06 -3.34 4.61
CA SER A 52 18.39 -3.01 5.15
C SER A 52 19.41 -4.10 4.86
N ALA A 53 20.69 -3.76 4.97
CA ALA A 53 21.79 -4.71 4.94
C ALA A 53 22.68 -4.53 6.16
N LYS A 54 23.06 -5.63 6.80
CA LYS A 54 24.02 -5.68 7.91
C LYS A 54 25.30 -6.34 7.41
N LYS A 55 26.44 -5.63 7.52
CA LYS A 55 27.74 -6.22 7.18
C LYS A 55 28.11 -7.26 8.23
N LYS A 56 28.43 -8.49 7.78
CA LYS A 56 28.81 -9.62 8.66
C LYS A 56 30.31 -9.89 8.65
N SER A 57 30.95 -9.66 7.51
CA SER A 57 32.40 -9.76 7.34
C SER A 57 32.83 -8.87 6.17
N ALA A 58 34.09 -8.96 5.72
CA ALA A 58 34.62 -8.14 4.63
C ALA A 58 33.69 -8.09 3.39
N ASN A 59 33.21 -9.26 2.97
CA ASN A 59 32.46 -9.44 1.71
C ASN A 59 31.06 -10.06 1.91
N THR A 60 30.63 -10.29 3.15
CA THR A 60 29.35 -10.95 3.44
C THR A 60 28.40 -9.99 4.13
N TYR A 61 27.15 -9.96 3.66
CA TYR A 61 26.08 -9.13 4.18
C TYR A 61 24.83 -9.96 4.46
N GLU A 62 24.11 -9.62 5.53
CA GLU A 62 22.75 -10.06 5.78
C GLU A 62 21.78 -8.99 5.28
N VAL A 63 21.05 -9.31 4.22
CA VAL A 63 19.92 -8.51 3.75
C VAL A 63 18.72 -8.85 4.61
N VAL A 64 18.13 -7.83 5.23
CA VAL A 64 16.95 -7.95 6.10
C VAL A 64 15.81 -7.15 5.47
N ILE A 65 14.79 -7.89 5.03
CA ILE A 65 13.54 -7.37 4.48
C ILE A 65 12.51 -7.56 5.60
N SER A 66 12.15 -6.48 6.29
CA SER A 66 11.29 -6.53 7.47
C SER A 66 9.91 -6.00 7.15
N ALA A 67 8.88 -6.74 7.53
CA ALA A 67 7.49 -6.32 7.48
C ALA A 67 6.94 -6.17 8.89
N VAL A 68 6.30 -5.03 9.14
CA VAL A 68 5.53 -4.75 10.35
C VAL A 68 4.10 -4.45 9.94
N PHE A 69 3.13 -5.06 10.61
CA PHE A 69 1.71 -4.95 10.27
C PHE A 69 0.90 -4.60 11.51
N ALA A 70 -0.10 -3.74 11.34
CA ALA A 70 -1.04 -3.41 12.41
C ALA A 70 -2.04 -4.56 12.60
N LYS A 71 -2.45 -4.85 13.83
CA LYS A 71 -3.58 -5.77 14.06
C LYS A 71 -4.84 -5.23 13.36
N PRO A 72 -5.70 -6.09 12.79
CA PRO A 72 -5.67 -7.56 12.79
C PRO A 72 -4.88 -8.20 11.62
N TRP A 73 -4.14 -7.42 10.84
CA TRP A 73 -3.54 -7.89 9.59
C TRP A 73 -2.43 -8.92 9.77
N HIS A 74 -2.32 -9.82 8.80
CA HIS A 74 -1.29 -10.83 8.70
C HIS A 74 -0.82 -11.03 7.24
N VAL A 75 0.38 -11.61 7.11
CA VAL A 75 0.98 -12.00 5.81
C VAL A 75 1.37 -13.47 5.85
N TYR A 76 1.27 -14.15 4.70
CA TYR A 76 1.54 -15.58 4.60
C TYR A 76 3.03 -15.88 4.45
N SER A 77 3.48 -16.97 5.07
CA SER A 77 4.83 -17.52 4.93
C SER A 77 5.10 -17.92 3.48
N GLN A 78 6.37 -17.85 3.05
CA GLN A 78 6.89 -18.46 1.83
C GLN A 78 6.65 -19.98 1.74
N THR A 79 6.28 -20.61 2.86
CA THR A 79 6.06 -22.05 2.99
C THR A 79 4.59 -22.42 3.20
N THR A 80 3.67 -21.47 3.02
CA THR A 80 2.24 -21.75 2.95
C THR A 80 1.96 -22.66 1.74
N PRO A 81 1.21 -23.77 1.91
CA PRO A 81 0.90 -24.68 0.82
C PRO A 81 0.05 -24.02 -0.28
N ASP A 82 0.12 -24.61 -1.47
CA ASP A 82 -0.78 -24.26 -2.57
C ASP A 82 -2.23 -24.59 -2.23
N GLY A 83 -3.18 -23.95 -2.92
CA GLY A 83 -4.62 -24.11 -2.69
C GLY A 83 -5.21 -23.08 -1.72
N GLY A 84 -4.35 -22.30 -1.06
CA GLY A 84 -4.73 -21.20 -0.18
C GLY A 84 -4.36 -19.81 -0.70
N PRO A 85 -4.27 -18.83 0.21
CA PRO A 85 -3.75 -17.49 -0.04
C PRO A 85 -2.34 -17.49 -0.66
N ILE A 86 -2.03 -16.51 -1.52
CA ILE A 86 -0.72 -16.42 -2.18
C ILE A 86 0.40 -16.25 -1.13
N PRO A 87 1.38 -17.16 -1.08
CA PRO A 87 2.55 -17.05 -0.20
C PRO A 87 3.36 -15.78 -0.48
N THR A 88 4.00 -15.22 0.55
CA THR A 88 5.00 -14.18 0.32
C THR A 88 6.13 -14.74 -0.56
N LYS A 89 6.61 -13.97 -1.52
CA LYS A 89 7.70 -14.36 -2.42
C LYS A 89 8.70 -13.24 -2.56
N ILE A 90 9.98 -13.55 -2.38
CA ILE A 90 11.08 -12.59 -2.52
C ILE A 90 11.93 -12.97 -3.73
N SER A 91 12.05 -12.03 -4.66
CA SER A 91 12.82 -12.20 -5.89
C SER A 91 13.96 -11.19 -5.93
N PHE A 92 15.18 -11.66 -6.21
CA PHE A 92 16.35 -10.81 -6.37
C PHE A 92 16.68 -10.65 -7.85
N LYS A 93 16.95 -9.41 -8.29
CA LYS A 93 17.47 -9.16 -9.63
C LYS A 93 18.93 -9.59 -9.71
N LYS A 94 19.32 -10.17 -10.84
CA LYS A 94 20.69 -10.65 -11.08
C LYS A 94 21.67 -9.48 -11.02
N ASN A 95 22.69 -9.59 -10.18
CA ASN A 95 23.83 -8.69 -10.14
C ASN A 95 25.11 -9.54 -10.23
N PRO A 96 25.97 -9.37 -11.26
CA PRO A 96 27.16 -10.21 -11.44
C PRO A 96 28.19 -10.11 -10.29
N LEU A 97 28.10 -9.05 -9.48
CA LEU A 97 28.95 -8.78 -8.33
C LEU A 97 28.39 -9.32 -7.01
N VAL A 98 27.15 -9.85 -6.99
CA VAL A 98 26.49 -10.32 -5.77
C VAL A 98 26.02 -11.76 -5.96
N THR A 99 26.40 -12.64 -5.04
CA THR A 99 25.91 -14.02 -4.98
C THR A 99 24.97 -14.17 -3.79
N VAL A 100 23.77 -14.70 -4.05
CA VAL A 100 22.79 -15.06 -3.02
C VAL A 100 23.14 -16.44 -2.46
N ASP A 101 23.26 -16.58 -1.14
CA ASP A 101 23.67 -17.82 -0.48
C ASP A 101 22.49 -18.50 0.22
N GLY A 102 21.99 -19.59 -0.36
CA GLY A 102 20.86 -20.36 0.17
C GLY A 102 19.48 -19.72 -0.07
N LYS A 103 18.50 -20.18 0.72
CA LYS A 103 17.11 -19.69 0.69
C LYS A 103 16.93 -18.55 1.70
N VAL A 104 15.94 -17.69 1.43
CA VAL A 104 15.50 -16.65 2.37
C VAL A 104 14.93 -17.32 3.62
N LYS A 105 15.43 -16.93 4.79
CA LYS A 105 14.94 -17.40 6.08
C LYS A 105 13.89 -16.46 6.63
N GLU A 106 12.88 -16.99 7.29
CA GLU A 106 11.85 -16.20 7.95
C GLU A 106 12.10 -16.20 9.46
N VAL A 107 12.15 -15.01 10.05
CA VAL A 107 12.40 -14.82 11.48
C VAL A 107 11.21 -14.06 12.07
N GLY A 108 10.41 -14.77 12.84
CA GLY A 108 9.21 -14.26 13.48
C GLY A 108 8.42 -15.39 14.13
N SER A 109 7.33 -15.05 14.81
CA SER A 109 6.43 -16.03 15.43
C SER A 109 5.45 -16.56 14.37
N MET A 110 5.86 -17.58 13.62
CA MET A 110 5.00 -18.23 12.63
C MET A 110 3.82 -18.90 13.33
N LYS A 111 2.62 -18.67 12.80
CA LYS A 111 1.38 -19.33 13.22
C LYS A 111 0.92 -20.25 12.10
N THR A 112 0.22 -21.31 12.47
CA THR A 112 -0.47 -22.22 11.55
C THR A 112 -1.94 -22.24 11.94
N SER A 113 -2.84 -22.12 10.98
CA SER A 113 -4.29 -22.22 11.19
C SER A 113 -4.95 -22.86 9.98
N HIS A 114 -6.05 -23.56 10.20
CA HIS A 114 -6.86 -24.09 9.12
C HIS A 114 -7.70 -22.96 8.54
N ASP A 115 -7.57 -22.69 7.24
CA ASP A 115 -8.41 -21.70 6.58
C ASP A 115 -9.63 -22.37 5.99
N GLU A 116 -10.79 -22.18 6.61
CA GLU A 116 -12.07 -22.78 6.21
C GLU A 116 -12.47 -22.40 4.77
N ASN A 117 -12.03 -21.25 4.24
CA ASN A 117 -12.38 -20.84 2.88
C ASN A 117 -11.62 -21.66 1.83
N PHE A 118 -10.41 -22.09 2.17
CA PHE A 118 -9.51 -22.80 1.25
C PHE A 118 -9.38 -24.28 1.59
N GLY A 119 -9.82 -24.71 2.77
CA GLY A 119 -9.73 -26.09 3.24
C GLY A 119 -8.30 -26.59 3.45
N VAL A 120 -7.35 -25.67 3.67
CA VAL A 120 -5.92 -25.99 3.84
C VAL A 120 -5.35 -25.29 5.06
N ASP A 121 -4.30 -25.88 5.62
CA ASP A 121 -3.55 -25.27 6.70
C ASP A 121 -2.64 -24.17 6.14
N VAL A 122 -2.90 -22.93 6.53
CA VAL A 122 -2.11 -21.76 6.14
C VAL A 122 -1.09 -21.40 7.21
N LYS A 123 0.07 -20.94 6.78
CA LYS A 123 1.14 -20.43 7.66
C LYS A 123 1.26 -18.93 7.51
N TYR A 124 1.25 -18.21 8.62
CA TYR A 124 1.23 -16.76 8.57
C TYR A 124 1.95 -16.12 9.75
N TYR A 125 2.23 -14.84 9.61
CA TYR A 125 2.82 -14.00 10.65
C TYR A 125 1.85 -12.91 11.05
N SER A 126 1.78 -12.62 12.36
CA SER A 126 1.09 -11.43 12.92
C SER A 126 2.13 -10.49 13.55
N GLU A 127 1.85 -9.19 13.59
CA GLU A 127 2.70 -8.11 14.12
C GLU A 127 3.99 -7.81 13.33
N LYS A 128 4.88 -8.81 13.17
CA LYS A 128 6.18 -8.62 12.50
C LYS A 128 6.75 -9.93 11.94
N VAL A 129 7.43 -9.84 10.79
CA VAL A 129 8.34 -10.87 10.28
C VAL A 129 9.56 -10.23 9.60
N ASP A 130 10.73 -10.83 9.83
CA ASP A 130 11.99 -10.48 9.16
C ASP A 130 12.37 -11.59 8.17
N PHE A 131 12.48 -11.25 6.89
CA PHE A 131 13.00 -12.13 5.86
C PHE A 131 14.50 -11.85 5.66
N VAL A 132 15.32 -12.85 5.96
CA VAL A 132 16.78 -12.72 6.04
C VAL A 132 17.44 -13.52 4.93
N GLN A 133 18.24 -12.84 4.12
CA GLN A 133 19.03 -13.44 3.05
C GLN A 133 20.51 -13.10 3.21
N VAL A 134 21.36 -14.12 3.22
CA VAL A 134 22.82 -13.92 3.20
C VAL A 134 23.29 -13.71 1.76
N VAL A 135 24.11 -12.69 1.53
CA VAL A 135 24.69 -12.39 0.22
C VAL A 135 26.19 -12.14 0.33
N LYS A 136 26.92 -12.48 -0.72
CA LYS A 136 28.36 -12.28 -0.84
C LYS A 136 28.65 -11.31 -1.99
N VAL A 137 29.46 -10.29 -1.72
CA VAL A 137 29.91 -9.30 -2.71
C VAL A 137 31.28 -9.73 -3.24
N LYS A 138 31.47 -9.68 -4.56
CA LYS A 138 32.75 -10.02 -5.20
C LYS A 138 33.69 -8.81 -5.14
N GLY A 139 34.85 -9.00 -4.54
CA GLY A 139 35.85 -7.94 -4.36
C GLY A 139 35.41 -6.86 -3.37
N ASN A 140 36.14 -5.75 -3.34
CA ASN A 140 35.90 -4.61 -2.43
C ASN A 140 35.26 -3.44 -3.19
N VAL A 141 34.14 -3.69 -3.88
CA VAL A 141 33.47 -2.73 -4.77
C VAL A 141 32.10 -2.33 -4.22
N LYS A 142 31.77 -1.05 -4.34
CA LYS A 142 30.43 -0.53 -4.02
C LYS A 142 29.43 -1.07 -5.02
N THR A 143 28.34 -1.64 -4.54
CA THR A 143 27.29 -2.22 -5.37
C THR A 143 25.94 -2.13 -4.66
N ASN A 144 24.92 -2.76 -5.22
CA ASN A 144 23.61 -2.87 -4.60
C ASN A 144 23.00 -4.24 -4.83
N ILE A 145 22.06 -4.59 -3.97
CA ILE A 145 21.11 -5.67 -4.22
C ILE A 145 19.73 -5.07 -4.43
N THR A 146 19.08 -5.49 -5.52
CA THR A 146 17.74 -5.05 -5.88
C THR A 146 16.84 -6.25 -6.04
N GLY A 147 15.55 -6.03 -5.82
CA GLY A 147 14.57 -7.10 -5.87
C GLY A 147 13.18 -6.57 -5.56
N GLU A 148 12.27 -7.50 -5.33
CA GLU A 148 10.90 -7.22 -4.95
C GLU A 148 10.41 -8.27 -3.95
N VAL A 149 9.48 -7.84 -3.10
CA VAL A 149 8.66 -8.72 -2.28
C VAL A 149 7.24 -8.67 -2.79
N GLU A 150 6.72 -9.80 -3.24
CA GLU A 150 5.31 -10.02 -3.58
C GLU A 150 4.62 -10.65 -2.38
N TYR A 151 3.48 -10.11 -1.98
CA TYR A 151 2.76 -10.57 -0.79
C TYR A 151 1.27 -10.31 -0.92
N MET A 152 0.50 -11.08 -0.16
CA MET A 152 -0.92 -10.86 0.07
C MET A 152 -1.15 -10.64 1.57
N THR A 153 -2.06 -9.73 1.90
CA THR A 153 -2.36 -9.34 3.29
C THR A 153 -3.82 -9.55 3.58
N CYS A 154 -4.12 -10.24 4.67
CA CYS A 154 -5.49 -10.55 5.07
C CYS A 154 -5.73 -10.18 6.54
N ASP A 155 -6.99 -9.92 6.85
CA ASP A 155 -7.54 -9.92 8.20
C ASP A 155 -8.49 -11.12 8.36
N ASP A 156 -9.23 -11.19 9.46
CA ASP A 156 -10.15 -12.31 9.75
C ASP A 156 -11.37 -12.37 8.81
N THR A 157 -11.60 -11.32 8.00
CA THR A 157 -12.80 -11.15 7.19
C THR A 157 -12.52 -11.07 5.69
N ARG A 158 -11.33 -10.61 5.30
CA ARG A 158 -10.99 -10.33 3.90
C ARG A 158 -9.49 -10.35 3.64
N CYS A 159 -9.17 -10.53 2.36
CA CYS A 159 -7.84 -10.37 1.81
C CYS A 159 -7.78 -9.16 0.88
N LEU A 160 -6.70 -8.40 0.97
CA LEU A 160 -6.36 -7.39 -0.01
C LEU A 160 -5.73 -8.07 -1.24
N PRO A 161 -5.92 -7.53 -2.46
CA PRO A 161 -5.26 -8.06 -3.64
C PRO A 161 -3.74 -8.16 -3.45
N PRO A 162 -3.08 -9.18 -4.02
CA PRO A 162 -1.63 -9.29 -3.99
C PRO A 162 -0.96 -8.03 -4.54
N THR A 163 0.15 -7.65 -3.92
CA THR A 163 0.92 -6.47 -4.32
C THR A 163 2.42 -6.74 -4.21
N SER A 164 3.22 -5.87 -4.83
CA SER A 164 4.68 -6.00 -4.83
C SER A 164 5.34 -4.71 -4.36
N LYS A 165 6.41 -4.85 -3.56
CA LYS A 165 7.26 -3.73 -3.14
C LYS A 165 8.69 -3.97 -3.60
N ALA A 166 9.16 -3.11 -4.49
CA ALA A 166 10.54 -3.13 -4.94
C ALA A 166 11.48 -2.56 -3.86
N PHE A 167 12.69 -3.11 -3.79
CA PHE A 167 13.75 -2.59 -2.93
C PHE A 167 15.07 -2.44 -3.67
N ASN A 168 15.89 -1.51 -3.17
CA ASN A 168 17.25 -1.27 -3.62
C ASN A 168 18.11 -0.95 -2.40
N ILE A 169 18.99 -1.88 -2.03
CA ILE A 169 19.81 -1.79 -0.83
C ILE A 169 21.26 -1.66 -1.26
N LYS A 170 21.91 -0.56 -0.87
CA LYS A 170 23.33 -0.34 -1.12
C LYS A 170 24.15 -1.32 -0.29
N LEU A 171 25.14 -1.93 -0.93
CA LEU A 171 26.14 -2.79 -0.32
C LEU A 171 27.49 -2.12 -0.54
N GLN A 172 28.10 -1.68 0.57
CA GLN A 172 29.42 -1.03 0.62
C GLN A 172 29.49 0.42 0.06
#